data_AF-A0A954IN46-F1
#
_entry.id   AF-A0A954IN46-F1
#
_cell.length_a   1.000
_cell.length_b   1.000
_cell.length_c   1.000
_cell.angle_alpha   90.00
_cell.angle_beta   90.00
_cell.angle_gamma   90.00
#
_symmetry.space_group_name_H-M   'P 1'
#
loop_
_entity.id
_entity.type
_entity.pdbx_description
1 polymer ?
#
loop_
_entity_poly.entity_id
_entity_poly.type
_entity_poly.pdbx_seq_one_letter_code
_entity_poly.pdbx_strand_id
1 'polypeptide(L)' 'MSHVSSDRIPVVNLAEFEREDSASQRVAEEIQNACQESGVFYISGNGDSEEL' A
#
# COMPACT_ATOMS: atom_id res chain seq x y z
N MET A 1 4.91 23.93 -19.78
CA MET A 1 3.87 22.90 -19.61
C MET A 1 4.46 21.79 -18.76
N SER A 2 4.35 21.93 -17.44
CA SER A 2 4.82 20.90 -16.51
C SER A 2 3.87 19.71 -16.65
N HIS A 3 4.37 18.57 -17.12
CA HIS A 3 3.62 17.32 -17.13
C HIS A 3 3.32 16.98 -15.67
N VAL A 4 2.07 17.16 -15.23
CA VAL A 4 1.58 16.50 -14.02
C VAL A 4 1.42 15.04 -14.42
N SER A 5 2.47 14.25 -14.19
CA SER A 5 2.32 12.80 -14.11
C SER A 5 1.25 12.57 -13.04
N SER A 6 0.14 11.96 -13.42
CA SER A 6 -0.89 11.54 -12.47
C SER A 6 -0.31 10.35 -11.71
N ASP A 7 0.63 10.63 -10.81
CA ASP A 7 1.31 9.65 -9.96
C ASP A 7 0.26 9.13 -9.00
N ARG A 8 -0.34 8.00 -9.36
CA ARG A 8 -1.32 7.34 -8.51
C ARG A 8 -0.54 6.83 -7.31
N ILE A 9 -0.78 7.44 -6.15
CA ILE A 9 -0.18 6.98 -4.90
C ILE A 9 -0.54 5.49 -4.71
N PRO A 10 0.45 4.61 -4.54
CA PRO A 10 0.22 3.18 -4.39
C PRO A 10 -0.65 2.87 -3.16
N VAL A 11 -1.44 1.80 -3.26
CA VAL A 11 -2.31 1.32 -2.17
C VAL A 11 -1.87 -0.08 -1.78
N VAL A 12 -1.49 -0.26 -0.52
CA VAL A 12 -1.09 -1.55 0.05
C VAL A 12 -2.25 -2.15 0.81
N ASN A 13 -2.60 -3.41 0.55
CA ASN A 13 -3.64 -4.14 1.28
C ASN A 13 -3.02 -4.94 2.43
N LEU A 14 -3.35 -4.59 3.66
CA LEU A 14 -2.86 -5.28 4.86
C LEU A 14 -3.81 -6.38 5.36
N ALA A 15 -4.99 -6.57 4.77
CA ALA A 15 -5.96 -7.57 5.22
C ALA A 15 -5.45 -9.02 5.16
N GLU A 16 -4.40 -9.26 4.36
CA GLU A 16 -3.80 -10.58 4.19
C GLU A 16 -2.55 -10.78 5.06
N PHE A 17 -2.04 -9.71 5.68
CA PHE A 17 -0.83 -9.74 6.50
C PHE A 17 -0.97 -10.69 7.70
N GLU A 18 -2.17 -10.80 8.29
CA GLU A 18 -2.42 -11.63 9.48
C GLU A 18 -2.76 -13.09 9.17
N ARG A 19 -2.92 -13.48 7.89
CA ARG A 19 -3.47 -14.81 7.55
C ARG A 19 -2.43 -15.90 7.29
N GLU A 20 -1.21 -15.56 6.86
CA GLU A 20 -0.19 -16.55 6.52
C GLU A 20 1.22 -15.93 6.42
N ASP A 21 2.28 -16.66 6.82
CA ASP A 21 3.68 -16.22 6.68
C ASP A 21 4.02 -15.78 5.24
N SER A 22 3.51 -16.51 4.23
CA SER A 22 3.72 -16.23 2.81
C SER A 22 3.12 -14.88 2.36
N ALA A 23 2.01 -14.47 2.98
CA ALA A 23 1.31 -13.23 2.66
C ALA A 23 2.03 -12.03 3.29
N SER A 24 2.62 -12.21 4.49
CA SER A 24 3.40 -11.17 5.16
C SER A 24 4.61 -10.70 4.34
N GLN A 25 5.30 -11.62 3.66
CA GLN A 25 6.44 -11.29 2.81
C GLN A 25 6.02 -10.47 1.58
N ARG A 26 4.94 -10.87 0.90
CA ARG A 26 4.43 -10.13 -0.26
C ARG A 26 4.02 -8.70 0.10
N VAL A 27 3.35 -8.54 1.23
CA VAL A 27 2.96 -7.21 1.74
C VAL A 27 4.19 -6.37 2.07
N ALA A 28 5.24 -6.96 2.65
CA ALA A 28 6.49 -6.26 2.91
C ALA A 28 7.20 -5.80 1.62
N GLU A 29 7.16 -6.60 0.56
CA GLU A 29 7.68 -6.24 -0.76
C GLU A 29 6.90 -5.07 -1.38
N GLU A 30 5.56 -5.08 -1.30
CA GLU A 30 4.70 -3.98 -1.77
C GLU A 30 5.01 -2.67 -1.04
N ILE A 31 5.21 -2.71 0.28
CA ILE A 31 5.60 -1.55 1.09
C ILE A 31 6.98 -1.04 0.64
N GLN A 32 7.94 -1.93 0.42
CA GLN A 32 9.28 -1.54 -0.02
C GLN A 32 9.23 -0.84 -1.38
N ASN A 33 8.50 -1.41 -2.34
CA ASN A 33 8.34 -0.83 -3.66
C ASN A 33 7.66 0.54 -3.59
N ALA A 34 6.57 0.67 -2.83
CA ALA A 34 5.89 1.94 -2.65
C ALA A 34 6.77 3.04 -2.03
N CYS A 35 7.63 2.66 -1.06
CA CYS A 35 8.62 3.56 -0.49
C CYS A 35 9.67 4.02 -1.53
N GLN A 36 10.07 3.15 -2.44
CA GLN A 36 11.06 3.46 -3.49
C GLN A 36 10.47 4.28 -4.63
N GLU A 37 9.21 4.03 -5.00
CA GLU A 37 8.55 4.69 -6.13
C GLU A 37 7.98 6.07 -5.77
N SER A 38 7.20 6.15 -4.68
CA SER A 38 6.44 7.37 -4.34
C SER A 38 6.84 7.98 -2.98
N GLY A 39 7.40 7.17 -2.07
CA GLY A 39 7.73 7.59 -0.70
C GLY A 39 6.53 7.73 0.23
N VAL A 40 5.31 7.55 -0.31
CA VAL A 40 4.03 7.54 0.39
C VAL A 40 3.11 6.50 -0.24
N PHE A 41 2.24 5.91 0.57
CA PHE A 41 1.22 4.95 0.13
C PHE A 41 -0.01 5.02 1.02
N TYR A 42 -1.14 4.57 0.49
CA TYR A 42 -2.35 4.33 1.28
C TYR A 42 -2.40 2.90 1.76
N ILE A 43 -3.00 2.71 2.93
CA ILE A 43 -3.26 1.38 3.47
C ILE A 43 -4.74 1.07 3.30
N SER A 44 -5.05 -0.11 2.80
CA SER A 44 -6.41 -0.67 2.73
C SER A 44 -6.48 -1.97 3.53
N GLY A 45 -7.68 -2.32 4.01
CA GLY A 45 -7.89 -3.60 4.69
C GLY A 45 -7.59 -3.63 6.19
N ASN A 46 -7.33 -2.48 6.83
CA ASN A 46 -7.46 -2.37 8.28
C ASN A 46 -8.96 -2.48 8.61
N GLY A 47 -9.35 -3.46 9.42
CA GLY A 47 -10.74 -3.85 9.66
C GLY A 47 -11.66 -2.82 10.33
N ASP A 48 -11.27 -1.55 10.35
CA ASP A 48 -12.05 -0.45 10.90
C ASP A 48 -12.50 0.42 9.74
N SER A 49 -13.79 0.26 9.40
CA SER A 49 -14.54 1.10 8.49
C SER A 49 -14.11 2.56 8.59
N GLU A 50 -13.90 3.19 7.45
CA GLU A 50 -13.93 4.65 7.31
C GLU A 50 -15.35 5.16 7.65
N GLU A 51 -15.73 5.14 8.92
CA GLU A 51 -16.66 6.12 9.50
C GLU A 51 -15.80 7.22 10.13
N LEU A 52 -15.49 8.23 9.30
CA LEU A 52 -15.05 9.55 9.73
C LEU A 52 -16.26 10.50 9.75
#